data_AF-A0A0Q5JCP3-F1
#
_entry.id   AF-A0A0Q5JCP3-F1
#
_cell.length_a   1.000
_cell.length_b   1.000
_cell.length_c   1.000
_cell.angle_alpha   90.00
_cell.angle_beta   90.00
_cell.angle_gamma   90.00
#
_symmetry.space_group_name_H-M   'P 1'
#
loop_
_entity.id
_entity.type
_entity.pdbx_description
1 polymer ?
#
loop_
_entity_poly.entity_id
_entity_poly.type
_entity_poly.pdbx_seq_one_letter_code
_entity_poly.pdbx_strand_id
1 'polypeptide(L)'
;MTVRSERVPVVAAVDGDTFKITTTSGSVGLRIIGIVTPEIGRDGAASECHADQARDELDQLIYGHTVDLFTDPTQAETDKYGRLL
;
A
#
# COMPACT_ATOMS: atom_id res chain seq x y z
N MET A 1 21.81 7.55 7.72
CA MET A 1 20.53 7.11 7.15
C MET A 1 19.48 7.23 8.23
N THR A 2 18.49 8.09 8.02
CA THR A 2 17.49 8.44 9.05
C THR A 2 16.16 7.81 8.66
N VAL A 3 15.57 7.04 9.57
CA VAL A 3 14.19 6.58 9.43
C VAL A 3 13.27 7.78 9.68
N ARG A 4 12.41 8.08 8.71
CA ARG A 4 11.31 9.04 8.85
C ARG A 4 10.06 8.27 9.25
N SER A 5 9.21 8.89 10.07
CA SER A 5 7.90 8.34 10.39
C SER A 5 6.80 9.39 10.31
N GLU A 6 5.61 8.95 9.92
CA GLU A 6 4.44 9.80 9.75
C GLU A 6 3.17 9.03 10.07
N ARG A 7 2.17 9.71 10.63
CA ARG A 7 0.83 9.16 10.85
C ARG A 7 -0.12 9.62 9.77
N VAL A 8 -0.67 8.67 9.03
CA VAL A 8 -1.50 8.96 7.86
C VAL A 8 -2.81 8.18 7.88
N PRO A 9 -3.93 8.80 7.45
CA PRO A 9 -5.18 8.10 7.31
C PRO A 9 -5.17 7.23 6.04
N VAL A 10 -5.62 5.99 6.18
CA VAL A 10 -5.80 5.06 5.06
C VAL A 10 -7.19 5.23 4.46
N VAL A 11 -7.24 5.28 3.13
CA VAL A 11 -8.48 5.54 2.37
C VAL A 11 -8.88 4.46 1.38
N ALA A 12 -8.01 3.48 1.12
CA ALA A 12 -8.36 2.27 0.35
C ALA A 12 -7.26 1.22 0.47
N ALA A 13 -7.62 -0.07 0.52
CA ALA A 13 -6.72 -1.15 0.08
C ALA A 13 -6.83 -1.32 -1.45
N VAL A 14 -5.69 -1.55 -2.12
CA VAL A 14 -5.63 -1.76 -3.57
C VAL A 14 -5.41 -3.24 -3.89
N ASP A 15 -4.41 -3.83 -3.23
CA ASP A 15 -4.02 -5.24 -3.29
C ASP A 15 -3.62 -5.69 -1.87
N GLY A 16 -3.14 -6.92 -1.68
CA GLY A 16 -2.75 -7.43 -0.35
C GLY A 16 -1.48 -6.80 0.26
N ASP A 17 -0.73 -6.01 -0.52
CA ASP A 17 0.47 -5.29 -0.06
C ASP A 17 0.50 -3.81 -0.46
N THR A 18 -0.55 -3.31 -1.12
CA THR A 18 -0.61 -1.96 -1.67
C THR A 18 -1.90 -1.28 -1.22
N PHE A 19 -1.79 -0.07 -0.70
CA PHE A 19 -2.93 0.72 -0.21
C PHE A 19 -2.78 2.20 -0.57
N LYS A 20 -3.81 3.00 -0.30
CA LYS A 20 -3.81 4.44 -0.53
C LYS A 20 -3.97 5.21 0.77
N ILE A 21 -3.24 6.31 0.87
CA ILE A 21 -3.31 7.26 1.98
C ILE A 21 -3.74 8.63 1.45
N THR A 22 -4.32 9.46 2.31
CA THR A 22 -4.58 10.86 1.98
C THR A 22 -3.39 11.73 2.33
N THR A 23 -2.99 12.59 1.40
CA THR A 23 -2.03 13.67 1.59
C THR A 23 -2.71 15.01 1.31
N THR A 24 -1.99 16.11 1.53
CA THR A 24 -2.48 17.46 1.21
C THR A 24 -2.72 17.68 -0.29
N SER A 25 -2.09 16.88 -1.16
CA SER A 25 -2.19 16.98 -2.62
C SER A 25 -3.13 15.95 -3.26
N GLY A 26 -3.76 15.07 -2.47
CA GLY A 26 -4.70 14.04 -2.94
C GLY A 26 -4.42 12.68 -2.32
N SER A 27 -4.86 11.60 -2.98
CA SER A 27 -4.53 10.24 -2.54
C SER A 27 -3.28 9.72 -3.26
N VAL A 28 -2.32 9.17 -2.54
CA VAL A 28 -1.13 8.51 -3.11
C VAL A 28 -1.14 7.03 -2.77
N GLY A 29 -0.54 6.22 -3.65
CA GLY A 29 -0.36 4.78 -3.42
C GLY A 29 0.90 4.50 -2.59
N LEU A 30 0.82 3.52 -1.71
CA LEU A 30 1.92 3.03 -0.88
C LEU A 30 2.01 1.51 -1.01
N ARG A 31 3.22 0.98 -1.12
CA ARG A 31 3.50 -0.46 -1.13
C ARG A 31 4.32 -0.86 0.08
N ILE A 32 3.91 -1.91 0.77
CA ILE A 32 4.61 -2.43 1.94
C ILE A 32 5.88 -3.15 1.49
N ILE A 33 7.04 -2.71 2.01
CA ILE A 33 8.34 -3.31 1.72
C ILE A 33 8.41 -4.70 2.37
N GLY A 34 8.91 -5.70 1.61
CA GLY A 34 9.12 -7.06 2.12
C GLY A 34 7.88 -7.96 2.11
N ILE A 35 6.72 -7.45 1.67
CA ILE A 35 5.51 -8.25 1.44
C ILE A 35 5.25 -8.33 -0.07
N VAL A 36 4.91 -9.53 -0.54
CA VAL A 36 4.47 -9.80 -1.91
C VAL A 36 3.20 -10.63 -1.83
N THR A 37 2.10 -10.09 -2.33
CA THR A 37 0.81 -10.79 -2.40
C THR A 37 0.40 -11.04 -3.84
N PRO A 38 -0.52 -12.00 -4.09
CA PRO A 38 -1.18 -12.10 -5.38
C PRO A 38 -1.88 -10.78 -5.74
N GLU A 39 -1.87 -10.43 -7.02
CA GLU A 39 -2.33 -9.13 -7.52
C GLU A 39 -3.78 -9.21 -8.03
N ILE A 40 -4.56 -8.16 -7.75
CA ILE A 40 -5.92 -7.98 -8.28
C ILE A 40 -5.84 -7.73 -9.78
N GLY A 41 -6.70 -8.41 -10.54
CA GLY A 41 -6.75 -8.29 -11.99
C GLY A 41 -7.15 -6.89 -12.44
N ARG A 42 -6.48 -6.38 -13.48
CA ARG A 42 -6.75 -5.07 -14.10
C ARG A 42 -6.92 -5.21 -15.60
N ASP A 43 -7.59 -4.25 -16.22
CA ASP A 43 -7.79 -4.18 -17.68
C ASP A 43 -8.44 -5.44 -18.28
N GLY A 44 -9.38 -6.03 -17.53
CA GLY A 44 -10.11 -7.24 -17.93
C GLY A 44 -9.38 -8.55 -17.64
N ALA A 45 -8.18 -8.52 -17.07
CA ALA A 45 -7.51 -9.71 -16.54
C ALA A 45 -8.24 -10.23 -15.29
N ALA A 46 -8.21 -11.55 -15.10
CA ALA A 46 -8.67 -12.17 -13.86
C ALA A 46 -7.67 -11.89 -12.73
N SER A 47 -8.17 -11.76 -11.50
CA SER A 47 -7.34 -11.72 -10.30
C SER A 47 -6.54 -13.01 -10.14
N GLU A 48 -5.34 -12.89 -9.59
CA GLU A 48 -4.55 -14.05 -9.20
C GLU A 48 -5.23 -14.83 -8.07
N CYS A 49 -4.88 -16.12 -7.92
CA CYS A 49 -5.42 -16.95 -6.86
C CYS A 49 -5.14 -16.30 -5.49
N HIS A 50 -6.20 -16.09 -4.69
CA HIS A 50 -6.16 -15.45 -3.37
C HIS A 50 -5.92 -13.93 -3.33
N ALA A 51 -5.90 -13.23 -4.47
CA ALA A 51 -5.69 -11.77 -4.48
C ALA A 51 -6.83 -11.01 -3.76
N ASP A 52 -8.08 -11.37 -4.02
CA ASP A 52 -9.25 -10.74 -3.40
C ASP A 52 -9.23 -10.92 -1.87
N GLN A 53 -8.92 -12.14 -1.40
CA GLN A 53 -8.81 -12.43 0.03
C GLN A 53 -7.66 -11.66 0.69
N ALA A 54 -6.51 -11.54 0.03
CA ALA A 54 -5.38 -10.78 0.56
C ALA A 54 -5.71 -9.28 0.68
N ARG A 55 -6.40 -8.72 -0.33
CA ARG A 55 -6.88 -7.34 -0.30
C ARG A 55 -7.95 -7.11 0.77
N ASP A 56 -8.88 -8.04 0.93
CA ASP A 56 -9.91 -7.99 1.97
C ASP A 56 -9.30 -8.03 3.37
N GLU A 57 -8.30 -8.89 3.61
CA GLU A 57 -7.61 -8.96 4.90
C GLU A 57 -6.86 -7.66 5.20
N LEU A 58 -6.11 -7.12 4.23
CA LEU A 58 -5.44 -5.83 4.42
C LEU A 58 -6.47 -4.73 4.72
N ASP A 59 -7.55 -4.66 3.94
CA ASP A 59 -8.62 -3.67 4.13
C ASP A 59 -9.21 -3.73 5.54
N GLN A 60 -9.53 -4.92 6.05
CA GLN A 60 -10.05 -5.10 7.40
C GLN A 60 -9.08 -4.62 8.49
N LEU A 61 -7.78 -4.74 8.25
CA LEU A 61 -6.75 -4.33 9.22
C LEU A 61 -6.53 -2.82 9.24
N ILE A 62 -6.61 -2.13 8.09
CA ILE A 62 -6.10 -0.76 7.97
C ILE A 62 -7.11 0.26 7.46
N TYR A 63 -8.18 -0.13 6.75
CA TYR A 63 -9.10 0.84 6.15
C TYR A 63 -9.84 1.65 7.23
N GLY A 64 -9.90 2.98 7.03
CA GLY A 64 -10.52 3.90 8.00
C GLY A 64 -9.68 4.17 9.25
N HIS A 65 -8.51 3.53 9.39
CA HIS A 65 -7.56 3.77 10.47
C HIS A 65 -6.49 4.78 10.08
N THR A 66 -5.84 5.35 11.10
CA THR A 66 -4.57 6.08 10.94
C THR A 66 -3.44 5.13 11.28
N VAL A 67 -2.47 5.00 10.38
CA VAL A 67 -1.32 4.09 10.52
C VAL A 67 -0.02 4.88 10.70
N ASP A 68 0.93 4.29 11.42
CA ASP A 68 2.31 4.78 11.49
C ASP A 68 3.12 4.19 10.34
N LEU A 69 3.65 5.06 9.47
CA LEU A 69 4.57 4.67 8.41
C LEU A 69 6.02 4.86 8.84
N PHE A 70 6.91 3.99 8.36
CA PHE A 70 8.34 4.08 8.58
C PHE A 70 9.07 3.86 7.25
N THR A 71 9.89 4.82 6.84
CA THR A 71 10.72 4.65 5.64
C THR A 71 11.89 3.71 5.94
N ASP A 72 12.20 2.80 5.03
CA ASP A 72 13.48 2.08 5.05
C ASP A 72 14.52 2.89 4.26
N PRO A 73 15.56 3.45 4.89
CA PRO A 73 16.53 4.26 4.19
C PRO A 73 17.41 3.46 3.22
N THR A 74 17.41 2.13 3.29
CA THR A 74 18.09 1.24 2.32
C THR A 74 17.31 1.13 1.01
N GLN A 75 16.05 1.57 1.01
CA GLN A 75 15.15 1.53 -0.13
C GLN A 75 14.99 2.93 -0.73
N ALA A 76 14.57 2.97 -1.99
CA ALA A 76 14.13 4.21 -2.61
C ALA A 76 12.83 4.69 -1.97
N GLU A 77 12.55 5.99 -2.04
CA GLU A 77 11.29 6.56 -1.52
C GLU A 77 10.07 6.18 -2.38
N THR A 78 10.28 5.96 -3.68
CA THR A 78 9.24 5.57 -4.64
C THR A 78 9.70 4.43 -5.52
N ASP A 79 8.78 3.53 -5.86
CA ASP A 79 9.03 2.52 -6.88
C ASP A 79 8.84 3.04 -8.31
N LYS A 80 9.15 2.20 -9.31
CA LYS A 80 9.02 2.53 -10.73
C LYS A 80 7.59 2.81 -11.20
N TYR A 81 6.58 2.48 -10.39
CA TYR A 81 5.17 2.74 -10.68
C TYR A 81 4.66 4.01 -9.97
N GLY A 82 5.54 4.72 -9.24
CA GLY A 82 5.22 5.95 -8.54
C GLY A 82 4.52 5.74 -7.20
N ARG A 83 4.56 4.53 -6.63
CA ARG A 83 4.07 4.27 -5.26
C ARG A 83 5.16 4.63 -4.25
N LEU A 84 4.75 5.16 -3.10
CA LEU A 84 5.63 5.30 -1.94
C LEU A 84 6.02 3.92 -1.38
N LEU A 85 7.19 3.84 -0.76
CA LEU A 85 7.74 2.65 -0.10
C LEU A 85 7.97 2.90 1.39
#